data_AF-A0A3D3RT98-F1
#
_entry.id   AF-A0A3D3RT98-F1
#
_cell.length_a   1.000
_cell.length_b   1.000
_cell.length_c   1.000
_cell.angle_alpha   90.00
_cell.angle_beta   90.00
_cell.angle_gamma   90.00
#
_symmetry.space_group_name_H-M   'P 1'
#
loop_
_entity.id
_entity.type
_entity.pdbx_description
1 polymer ?
#
loop_
_entity_poly.entity_id
_entity_poly.type
_entity_poly.pdbx_seq_one_letter_code
_entity_poly.pdbx_strand_id
1 'polypeptide(L)'
;MGVGDDAGVYAYGGKVYVHTVDFITPILNDPYLWGAISTVNSLSDVYAMGCKPLNALAIVGFNNCDLDIGVLREVMKGCADKLKEAKTVLLGGHTIDDKEPKFGLAVMG
;
A
#
# COMPACT_ATOMS: atom_id res chain seq x y z
N MET A 1 -11.73 -17.42 4.50
CA MET A 1 -11.81 -16.97 5.91
C MET A 1 -12.18 -15.49 5.88
N GLY A 2 -13.09 -15.08 6.77
CA GLY A 2 -13.71 -13.74 6.77
C GLY A 2 -12.98 -12.72 7.65
N VAL A 3 -13.70 -11.65 8.00
CA VAL A 3 -13.27 -10.52 8.85
C VAL A 3 -12.76 -11.02 10.20
N GLY A 4 -11.56 -10.58 10.61
CA GLY A 4 -10.99 -10.82 11.95
C GLY A 4 -9.55 -11.32 12.00
N ASP A 5 -8.94 -11.62 10.85
CA ASP A 5 -7.52 -11.96 10.68
C ASP A 5 -6.78 -10.83 9.95
N ASP A 6 -5.45 -10.93 9.78
CA ASP A 6 -4.62 -9.89 9.17
C ASP A 6 -5.01 -9.62 7.68
N ALA A 7 -5.49 -10.64 6.95
CA ALA A 7 -6.00 -10.47 5.59
C ALA A 7 -7.23 -11.35 5.31
N GLY A 8 -8.10 -10.87 4.42
CA GLY A 8 -9.23 -11.65 3.91
C GLY A 8 -8.76 -12.76 2.98
N VAL A 9 -9.24 -13.99 3.19
CA VAL A 9 -8.80 -15.17 2.43
C VAL A 9 -9.89 -15.65 1.48
N TYR A 10 -9.58 -15.73 0.19
CA TYR A 10 -10.48 -16.14 -0.87
C TYR A 10 -9.92 -17.32 -1.69
N ALA A 11 -10.70 -18.39 -1.85
CA ALA A 11 -10.29 -19.56 -2.62
C ALA A 11 -10.96 -19.56 -4.00
N TYR A 12 -10.16 -19.64 -5.06
CA TYR A 12 -10.64 -19.65 -6.44
C TYR A 12 -9.70 -20.41 -7.38
N GLY A 13 -10.25 -21.25 -8.25
CA GLY A 13 -9.48 -21.97 -9.27
C GLY A 13 -8.39 -22.90 -8.70
N GLY A 14 -8.64 -23.52 -7.55
CA GLY A 14 -7.67 -24.41 -6.88
C GLY A 14 -6.52 -23.68 -6.18
N LYS A 15 -6.58 -22.36 -6.08
CA LYS A 15 -5.62 -21.52 -5.33
C LYS A 15 -6.32 -20.79 -4.19
N VAL A 16 -5.52 -20.34 -3.24
CA VAL A 16 -5.93 -19.45 -2.16
C VAL A 16 -5.25 -18.11 -2.39
N TYR A 17 -6.03 -17.05 -2.28
CA TYR A 17 -5.59 -15.66 -2.39
C TYR A 17 -5.85 -14.95 -1.06
N VAL A 18 -4.97 -14.02 -0.73
CA VAL A 18 -5.14 -13.14 0.43
C VAL A 18 -5.24 -11.70 -0.02
N HIS A 19 -6.12 -10.95 0.63
CA HIS A 19 -6.39 -9.55 0.33
C HIS A 19 -6.33 -8.74 1.62
N THR A 20 -5.47 -7.74 1.65
CA THR A 20 -5.41 -6.74 2.72
C THR A 20 -5.49 -5.33 2.13
N VAL A 21 -5.84 -4.37 2.96
CA VAL A 21 -5.77 -2.95 2.64
C VAL A 21 -5.36 -2.17 3.87
N ASP A 22 -4.34 -1.35 3.72
CA ASP A 22 -3.81 -0.58 4.82
C ASP A 22 -3.25 0.76 4.33
N PHE A 23 -3.56 1.84 5.02
CA PHE A 23 -3.07 3.18 4.72
C PHE A 23 -2.98 4.02 5.99
N ILE A 24 -1.93 4.84 6.07
CA ILE A 24 -1.57 5.56 7.28
C ILE A 24 -1.28 7.03 6.96
N THR A 25 -1.37 7.87 7.99
CA THR A 25 -0.87 9.24 7.96
C THR A 25 0.67 9.28 7.98
N PRO A 26 1.31 10.43 7.68
CA PRO A 26 2.76 10.57 7.82
C PRO A 26 3.23 10.24 9.23
N ILE A 27 4.08 9.22 9.34
CA ILE A 27 4.74 8.82 10.59
C ILE A 27 6.09 9.52 10.81
N LEU A 28 6.60 10.19 9.77
CA LEU A 28 7.85 10.93 9.74
C LEU A 28 7.84 11.96 8.58
N ASN A 29 8.77 12.91 8.61
CA ASN A 29 8.76 14.08 7.71
C ASN A 29 9.35 13.81 6.31
N ASP A 30 10.22 12.80 6.16
CA ASP A 30 10.77 12.38 4.87
C ASP A 30 9.69 11.64 4.05
N PRO A 31 9.25 12.20 2.90
CA PRO A 31 8.17 11.61 2.12
C PRO A 31 8.54 10.28 1.48
N TYR A 32 9.80 10.10 1.06
CA TYR A 32 10.28 8.85 0.47
C TYR A 32 10.25 7.73 1.52
N LEU A 33 10.76 8.00 2.72
CA LEU A 33 10.73 7.03 3.81
C LEU A 33 9.30 6.73 4.28
N TRP A 34 8.41 7.73 4.31
CA TRP A 34 6.99 7.49 4.59
C TRP A 34 6.35 6.54 3.57
N GLY A 35 6.54 6.79 2.27
CA GLY A 35 6.03 5.92 1.21
C GLY A 35 6.59 4.50 1.26
N ALA A 36 7.88 4.37 1.56
CA ALA A 36 8.53 3.08 1.74
C ALA A 36 7.98 2.30 2.95
N ILE A 37 7.83 2.95 4.12
CA ILE A 37 7.33 2.28 5.32
C ILE A 37 5.85 1.94 5.19
N SER A 38 5.03 2.85 4.67
CA SER A 38 3.62 2.57 4.41
C SER A 38 3.46 1.37 3.46
N THR A 39 4.30 1.26 2.44
CA THR A 39 4.32 0.10 1.54
C THR A 39 4.67 -1.19 2.28
N VAL A 40 5.71 -1.19 3.10
CA VAL A 40 6.09 -2.39 3.88
C VAL A 40 4.98 -2.77 4.86
N ASN A 41 4.32 -1.79 5.48
CA ASN A 41 3.17 -2.02 6.35
C ASN A 41 2.03 -2.71 5.58
N SER A 42 1.60 -2.16 4.43
CA SER A 42 0.52 -2.77 3.63
C SER A 42 0.87 -4.17 3.09
N LEU A 43 2.14 -4.51 2.91
CA LEU A 43 2.58 -5.84 2.52
C LEU A 43 2.63 -6.83 3.70
N SER A 44 2.69 -6.33 4.94
CA SER A 44 2.96 -7.12 6.15
C SER A 44 1.91 -8.21 6.37
N ASP A 45 0.62 -7.87 6.22
CA ASP A 45 -0.46 -8.84 6.47
C ASP A 45 -0.42 -10.02 5.51
N VAL A 46 -0.01 -9.80 4.26
CA VAL A 46 0.16 -10.89 3.29
C VAL A 46 1.24 -11.86 3.76
N TYR A 47 2.35 -11.33 4.30
CA TYR A 47 3.41 -12.16 4.87
C TYR A 47 2.98 -12.84 6.18
N ALA A 48 2.18 -12.17 7.02
CA ALA A 48 1.62 -12.74 8.24
C ALA A 48 0.73 -13.96 7.94
N MET A 49 -0.01 -13.92 6.83
CA MET A 49 -0.77 -15.06 6.31
C MET A 49 0.09 -16.13 5.60
N GLY A 50 1.41 -16.00 5.61
CA GLY A 50 2.34 -16.94 4.97
C GLY A 50 2.30 -16.92 3.43
N CYS A 51 1.72 -15.88 2.84
CA CYS A 51 1.57 -15.73 1.40
C CYS A 51 2.63 -14.79 0.83
N LYS A 52 2.73 -14.74 -0.51
CA LYS A 52 3.67 -13.86 -1.21
C LYS A 52 2.87 -12.77 -1.94
N PRO A 53 3.15 -11.47 -1.70
CA PRO A 53 2.44 -10.40 -2.41
C PRO A 53 2.68 -10.47 -3.93
N LEU A 54 1.59 -10.38 -4.70
CA LEU A 54 1.59 -10.49 -6.16
C LEU A 54 1.42 -9.12 -6.82
N ASN A 55 0.38 -8.38 -6.41
CA ASN A 55 0.06 -7.07 -6.95
C ASN A 55 -0.55 -6.15 -5.89
N ALA A 56 -0.53 -4.85 -6.18
CA ALA A 56 -1.05 -3.82 -5.29
C ALA A 56 -1.74 -2.68 -6.07
N LEU A 57 -2.61 -1.94 -5.37
CA LEU A 57 -3.24 -0.70 -5.80
C LEU A 57 -2.97 0.39 -4.77
N ALA A 58 -2.49 1.55 -5.21
CA ALA A 58 -2.24 2.68 -4.32
C ALA A 58 -3.52 3.39 -3.89
N ILE A 59 -3.59 3.77 -2.62
CA ILE A 59 -4.64 4.61 -2.04
C ILE A 59 -3.96 5.89 -1.55
N VAL A 60 -4.38 7.03 -2.10
CA VAL A 60 -3.75 8.32 -1.85
C VAL A 60 -4.80 9.34 -1.44
N GLY A 61 -4.67 9.88 -0.23
CA GLY A 61 -5.31 11.13 0.18
C GLY A 61 -4.24 12.22 0.20
N PHE A 62 -4.34 13.22 -0.67
CA PHE A 62 -3.32 14.27 -0.78
C PHE A 62 -3.92 15.56 -1.32
N ASN A 63 -3.77 16.66 -0.58
CA ASN A 63 -4.20 17.98 -1.00
C ASN A 63 -3.07 18.71 -1.74
N ASN A 64 -3.29 19.03 -3.02
CA ASN A 64 -2.30 19.69 -3.88
C ASN A 64 -2.28 21.23 -3.73
N CYS A 65 -3.18 21.81 -2.95
CA CYS A 65 -3.19 23.23 -2.61
C CYS A 65 -2.25 23.49 -1.41
N ASP A 66 -2.22 22.55 -0.47
CA ASP A 66 -1.46 22.66 0.78
C ASP A 66 -0.05 22.03 0.68
N LEU A 67 0.14 21.04 -0.20
CA LEU A 67 1.41 20.33 -0.37
C LEU A 67 1.84 20.27 -1.84
N ASP A 68 3.14 20.48 -2.06
CA ASP A 68 3.74 20.36 -3.40
C ASP A 68 3.62 18.92 -3.93
N ILE A 69 3.26 18.78 -5.20
CA ILE A 69 3.19 17.50 -5.91
C ILE A 69 4.53 16.75 -5.88
N GLY A 70 5.65 17.48 -5.71
CA GLY A 70 6.98 16.89 -5.46
C GLY A 70 7.01 15.96 -4.24
N VAL A 71 6.26 16.27 -3.17
CA VAL A 71 6.13 15.43 -1.98
C VAL A 71 5.51 14.09 -2.36
N LEU A 72 4.38 14.10 -3.08
CA LEU A 72 3.72 12.87 -3.52
C LEU A 72 4.61 12.03 -4.45
N ARG A 73 5.42 12.67 -5.30
CA ARG A 73 6.39 11.95 -6.15
C ARG A 73 7.41 11.18 -5.32
N GLU A 74 7.94 11.77 -4.25
CA GLU A 74 8.88 11.07 -3.37
C GLU A 74 8.21 9.93 -2.60
N VAL A 75 6.97 10.11 -2.13
CA VAL A 75 6.16 9.02 -1.53
C VAL A 75 6.01 7.85 -2.50
N MET A 76 5.59 8.14 -3.74
CA MET A 76 5.39 7.12 -4.77
C MET A 76 6.71 6.42 -5.16
N LYS A 77 7.84 7.14 -5.12
CA LYS A 77 9.16 6.56 -5.35
C LYS A 77 9.57 5.58 -4.26
N GLY A 78 9.38 5.95 -2.98
CA GLY A 78 9.60 5.03 -1.85
C GLY A 78 8.74 3.78 -1.93
N CYS A 79 7.48 3.95 -2.35
CA CYS A 79 6.59 2.83 -2.63
C CYS A 79 7.09 1.93 -3.77
N ALA A 80 7.44 2.51 -4.92
CA ALA A 80 7.90 1.77 -6.07
C ALA A 80 9.17 0.96 -5.77
N ASP A 81 10.12 1.51 -5.02
CA ASP A 81 11.36 0.82 -4.65
C ASP A 81 11.08 -0.37 -3.73
N LYS A 82 10.15 -0.25 -2.78
CA LYS A 82 9.78 -1.36 -1.88
C LYS A 82 8.92 -2.42 -2.56
N LEU A 83 8.01 -2.04 -3.46
CA LEU A 83 7.28 -2.99 -4.29
C LEU A 83 8.22 -3.78 -5.23
N LYS A 84 9.22 -3.11 -5.79
CA LYS A 84 10.27 -3.75 -6.60
C LYS A 84 11.07 -4.76 -5.78
N GLU A 85 11.45 -4.42 -4.55
CA GLU A 85 12.11 -5.34 -3.61
C GLU A 85 11.24 -6.57 -3.30
N ALA A 86 9.95 -6.36 -3.06
CA ALA A 86 8.98 -7.43 -2.80
C ALA A 86 8.57 -8.24 -4.05
N LYS A 87 8.99 -7.82 -5.25
CA LYS A 87 8.57 -8.38 -6.55
C LYS A 87 7.05 -8.33 -6.74
N THR A 88 6.44 -7.23 -6.32
CA THR A 88 5.01 -6.96 -6.35
C THR A 88 4.70 -5.89 -7.39
N VAL A 89 3.68 -6.09 -8.21
CA VAL A 89 3.35 -5.16 -9.30
C VAL A 89 2.33 -4.12 -8.81
N LEU A 90 2.66 -2.84 -8.93
CA LEU A 90 1.68 -1.76 -8.77
C LEU A 90 0.81 -1.70 -10.04
N LEU A 91 -0.48 -2.04 -9.92
CA LEU A 91 -1.40 -2.10 -11.07
C LEU A 91 -2.18 -0.80 -11.29
N GLY A 92 -2.03 0.18 -10.41
CA GLY A 92 -2.74 1.44 -10.45
C GLY A 92 -3.04 1.94 -9.05
N GLY A 93 -4.14 2.67 -8.92
CA GLY A 93 -4.58 3.21 -7.64
C GLY A 93 -5.66 4.26 -7.81
N HIS A 94 -5.96 4.94 -6.70
CA HIS A 94 -6.87 6.07 -6.69
C HIS A 94 -6.35 7.19 -5.79
N THR A 95 -6.65 8.42 -6.18
CA THR A 95 -6.25 9.62 -5.45
C THR A 95 -7.48 10.49 -5.20
N ILE A 96 -7.62 10.93 -3.96
CA ILE A 96 -8.63 11.91 -3.54
C ILE A 96 -7.95 13.15 -2.94
N ASP A 97 -8.60 14.30 -3.03
CA ASP A 97 -8.19 15.49 -2.29
C ASP A 97 -8.48 15.28 -0.80
N ASP A 98 -7.47 15.43 0.04
CA ASP A 98 -7.59 15.27 1.48
C ASP A 98 -6.57 16.16 2.21
N LYS A 99 -7.05 16.99 3.14
CA LYS A 99 -6.23 17.91 3.92
C LYS A 99 -5.19 17.21 4.78
N GLU A 100 -5.52 16.02 5.27
CA GLU A 100 -4.58 15.20 6.03
C GLU A 100 -4.01 14.13 5.11
N PRO A 101 -2.71 14.17 4.77
CA PRO A 101 -2.12 13.21 3.86
C PRO A 101 -2.27 11.79 4.36
N LYS A 102 -2.63 10.87 3.46
CA LYS A 102 -2.78 9.44 3.74
C LYS A 102 -2.20 8.68 2.56
N PHE A 103 -1.42 7.65 2.85
CA PHE A 103 -0.85 6.80 1.83
C PHE A 103 -0.83 5.35 2.28
N GLY A 104 -1.12 4.44 1.36
CA GLY A 104 -0.97 3.01 1.54
C GLY A 104 -1.46 2.23 0.34
N LEU A 105 -1.60 0.91 0.51
CA LEU A 105 -1.89 -0.01 -0.57
C LEU A 105 -3.02 -0.97 -0.19
N ALA A 106 -3.85 -1.31 -1.18
CA ALA A 106 -4.57 -2.57 -1.21
C ALA A 106 -3.68 -3.62 -1.88
N VAL A 107 -3.47 -4.76 -1.25
CA VAL A 107 -2.50 -5.78 -1.69
C VAL A 107 -3.20 -7.12 -1.86
N MET A 108 -2.86 -7.81 -2.95
CA MET A 108 -3.24 -9.19 -3.20
C MET A 108 -2.00 -10.09 -3.16
N GLY A 109 -2.10 -11.20 -2.43
CA GLY A 109 -1.10 -12.27 -2.33
C GLY A 109 -1.67 -13.64 -2.68
#